data_AF-A0A968W101-F1
#
_entry.id   AF-A0A968W101-F1
#
_cell.length_a   1.000
_cell.length_b   1.000
_cell.length_c   1.000
_cell.angle_alpha   90.00
_cell.angle_beta   90.00
_cell.angle_gamma   90.00
#
_symmetry.space_group_name_H-M   'P 1'
#
loop_
_entity.id
_entity.type
_entity.pdbx_description
1 polymer ?
#
loop_
_entity_poly.entity_id
_entity_poly.type
_entity_poly.pdbx_seq_one_letter_code
_entity_poly.pdbx_strand_id
1 'polypeptide(L)'
;MKALIDKYKGDNRVPNVNAHVHTPYSFSSFDNIEQIFQMAANESVDVVGINDFYTTKGHQQFFQLSSQYKKYPLFNIEFIGLIEDFQQRGIRVNDPNNPGRMYFCGKGLRYPFTVSPENRLLLDSLIEESHLQVQKMTENAARLLAAINKDIVLTFSWLKDNYATYLVRERHLAKAIKDLVLQHFKGPQNQKAAFDQLFEGKALCPILMILLPLKTRFAPNC
;
A
#
# COMPACT_ATOMS: atom_id res chain seq x y z
N MET A 1 -18.19 11.65 18.16
CA MET A 1 -18.03 10.29 18.71
C MET A 1 -19.10 9.92 19.75
N LYS A 2 -19.28 10.70 20.82
CA LYS A 2 -20.31 10.45 21.85
C LYS A 2 -21.71 10.16 21.27
N ALA A 3 -22.18 10.98 20.33
CA ALA A 3 -23.47 10.77 19.66
C ALA A 3 -23.57 9.45 18.87
N LEU A 4 -22.46 8.91 18.33
CA LEU A 4 -22.44 7.60 17.67
C LEU A 4 -22.54 6.48 18.71
N ILE A 5 -21.79 6.58 19.81
CA ILE A 5 -21.84 5.61 20.91
C ILE A 5 -23.23 5.58 21.54
N ASP A 6 -23.81 6.76 21.80
CA ASP A 6 -25.15 6.88 22.37
C ASP A 6 -26.23 6.28 21.45
N LYS A 7 -26.10 6.45 20.12
CA LYS A 7 -27.01 5.84 19.13
C LYS A 7 -27.06 4.31 19.23
N TYR A 8 -25.93 3.66 19.53
CA TYR A 8 -25.82 2.21 19.60
C TYR A 8 -25.89 1.66 21.04
N LYS A 9 -26.22 2.50 22.02
CA LYS A 9 -26.33 2.08 23.42
C LYS A 9 -27.54 1.14 23.60
N GLY A 10 -27.28 -0.09 24.01
CA GLY A 10 -28.30 -1.14 24.15
C GLY A 10 -28.61 -1.90 22.85
N ASP A 11 -27.89 -1.60 21.76
CA ASP A 11 -27.90 -2.39 20.54
C ASP A 11 -27.06 -3.66 20.74
N ASN A 12 -27.70 -4.83 20.73
CA ASN A 12 -27.04 -6.12 20.87
C ASN A 12 -26.55 -6.69 19.51
N ARG A 13 -26.66 -5.93 18.42
CA ARG A 13 -26.15 -6.35 17.11
C ARG A 13 -24.62 -6.32 17.13
N VAL A 14 -24.03 -7.36 16.54
CA VAL A 14 -22.60 -7.37 16.25
C VAL A 14 -22.36 -6.40 15.09
N PRO A 15 -21.53 -5.36 15.26
CA PRO A 15 -21.27 -4.40 14.19
C PRO A 15 -20.55 -5.07 13.02
N ASN A 16 -20.84 -4.65 11.79
CA ASN A 16 -20.04 -5.05 10.63
C ASN A 16 -18.70 -4.31 10.68
N VAL A 17 -17.60 -5.05 10.75
CA VAL A 17 -16.27 -4.48 10.97
C VAL A 17 -15.34 -4.77 9.80
N ASN A 18 -14.72 -3.72 9.27
CA ASN A 18 -13.47 -3.82 8.52
C ASN A 18 -12.36 -3.12 9.32
N ALA A 19 -11.58 -3.89 10.07
CA ALA A 19 -10.57 -3.36 11.00
C ALA A 19 -9.20 -3.09 10.35
N HIS A 20 -9.08 -3.23 9.02
CA HIS A 20 -7.80 -3.17 8.33
C HIS A 20 -7.95 -2.63 6.91
N VAL A 21 -7.85 -1.32 6.79
CA VAL A 21 -7.72 -0.61 5.51
C VAL A 21 -6.44 0.20 5.52
N HIS A 22 -5.75 0.21 4.39
CA HIS A 22 -4.66 1.15 4.16
C HIS A 22 -5.16 2.37 3.38
N THR A 23 -4.45 3.48 3.52
CA THR A 23 -4.76 4.75 2.86
C THR A 23 -3.59 5.21 2.00
N PRO A 24 -3.79 6.24 1.14
CA PRO A 24 -2.71 6.77 0.31
C PRO A 24 -1.48 7.29 1.09
N TYR A 25 -1.59 7.47 2.42
CA TYR A 25 -0.46 7.81 3.27
C TYR A 25 0.59 6.69 3.38
N SER A 26 0.22 5.43 3.12
CA SER A 26 1.19 4.33 3.04
C SER A 26 1.19 3.61 1.69
N PHE A 27 0.08 2.96 1.36
CA PHE A 27 -0.21 2.32 0.08
C PHE A 27 -1.71 1.99 0.07
N SER A 28 -2.42 2.26 -1.02
CA SER A 28 -3.88 2.11 -1.03
C SER A 28 -4.38 1.45 -2.29
N SER A 29 -5.39 0.58 -2.15
CA SER A 29 -6.26 0.17 -3.26
C SER A 29 -7.32 1.23 -3.60
N PHE A 30 -7.49 2.22 -2.72
CA PHE A 30 -8.41 3.34 -2.86
C PHE A 30 -7.66 4.59 -3.32
N ASP A 31 -8.31 5.41 -4.14
CA ASP A 31 -7.76 6.67 -4.66
C ASP A 31 -7.58 7.70 -3.54
N ASN A 32 -8.49 7.71 -2.55
CA ASN A 32 -8.45 8.60 -1.40
C ASN A 32 -9.19 8.00 -0.19
N ILE A 33 -9.05 8.64 0.98
CA ILE A 33 -9.71 8.16 2.21
C ILE A 33 -11.25 8.27 2.12
N GLU A 34 -11.78 9.25 1.40
CA GLU A 34 -13.23 9.41 1.27
C GLU A 34 -13.88 8.23 0.56
N GLN A 35 -13.25 7.68 -0.48
CA GLN A 35 -13.71 6.48 -1.18
C GLN A 35 -13.88 5.29 -0.21
N ILE A 36 -13.00 5.13 0.77
CA ILE A 36 -13.11 4.08 1.81
C ILE A 36 -14.45 4.22 2.54
N PHE A 37 -14.83 5.44 2.93
CA PHE A 37 -16.06 5.68 3.67
C PHE A 37 -17.31 5.61 2.78
N GLN A 38 -17.23 6.01 1.51
CA GLN A 38 -18.30 5.80 0.53
C GLN A 38 -18.59 4.31 0.35
N MET A 39 -17.55 3.49 0.19
CA MET A 39 -17.71 2.03 0.07
C MET A 39 -18.23 1.42 1.37
N ALA A 40 -17.71 1.83 2.53
CA ALA A 40 -18.23 1.39 3.83
C ALA A 40 -19.72 1.75 4.05
N ALA A 41 -20.19 2.86 3.48
CA ALA A 41 -21.61 3.21 3.48
C ALA A 41 -22.43 2.25 2.61
N ASN A 42 -21.96 1.99 1.38
CA ASN A 42 -22.64 1.10 0.43
C ASN A 42 -22.67 -0.36 0.90
N GLU A 43 -21.62 -0.81 1.57
CA GLU A 43 -21.46 -2.20 2.06
C GLU A 43 -21.99 -2.41 3.49
N SER A 44 -22.63 -1.40 4.08
CA SER A 44 -23.16 -1.47 5.45
C SER A 44 -22.12 -1.86 6.50
N VAL A 45 -20.89 -1.38 6.36
CA VAL A 45 -19.82 -1.51 7.35
C VAL A 45 -19.98 -0.43 8.42
N ASP A 46 -20.01 -0.82 9.69
CA ASP A 46 -20.22 0.08 10.83
C ASP A 46 -18.91 0.65 11.39
N VAL A 47 -17.85 -0.18 11.40
CA VAL A 47 -16.54 0.15 11.95
C VAL A 47 -15.47 0.00 10.86
N VAL A 48 -14.67 1.05 10.67
CA VAL A 48 -13.59 1.07 9.66
C VAL A 48 -12.25 1.36 10.35
N GLY A 49 -11.24 0.53 10.10
CA GLY A 49 -9.96 0.60 10.79
C GLY A 49 -8.77 0.98 9.91
N ILE A 50 -8.25 2.20 10.05
CA ILE A 50 -7.04 2.68 9.36
C ILE A 50 -5.80 1.97 9.90
N ASN A 51 -4.98 1.37 9.04
CA ASN A 51 -3.86 0.50 9.40
C ASN A 51 -2.61 0.73 8.52
N ASP A 52 -2.26 1.99 8.30
CA ASP A 52 -1.11 2.36 7.47
C ASP A 52 0.22 1.82 8.02
N PHE A 53 1.16 1.51 7.13
CA PHE A 53 2.50 1.06 7.50
C PHE A 53 3.28 2.18 8.19
N TYR A 54 3.82 1.94 9.37
CA TYR A 54 4.74 2.83 10.12
C TYR A 54 4.23 4.24 10.46
N THR A 55 3.05 4.63 9.99
CA THR A 55 2.59 6.02 10.04
C THR A 55 1.15 6.15 10.52
N THR A 56 0.87 7.26 11.19
CA THR A 56 -0.47 7.68 11.60
C THR A 56 -0.90 8.98 10.92
N LYS A 57 -0.18 9.44 9.88
CA LYS A 57 -0.43 10.72 9.21
C LYS A 57 -1.85 10.83 8.63
N GLY A 58 -2.47 9.72 8.26
CA GLY A 58 -3.85 9.67 7.79
C GLY A 58 -4.93 9.76 8.88
N HIS A 59 -4.57 9.60 10.17
CA HIS A 59 -5.55 9.49 11.27
C HIS A 59 -6.46 10.72 11.37
N GLN A 60 -5.94 11.93 11.15
CA GLN A 60 -6.73 13.16 11.28
C GLN A 60 -7.83 13.24 10.21
N GLN A 61 -7.46 13.04 8.94
CA GLN A 61 -8.42 13.03 7.84
C GLN A 61 -9.42 11.87 8.01
N PHE A 62 -8.94 10.71 8.46
CA PHE A 62 -9.79 9.55 8.74
C PHE A 62 -10.82 9.85 9.83
N PHE A 63 -10.43 10.53 10.91
CA PHE A 63 -11.35 10.98 11.97
C PHE A 63 -12.44 11.92 11.42
N GLN A 64 -12.06 12.90 10.61
CA GLN A 64 -12.98 13.86 10.01
C GLN A 64 -14.02 13.17 9.13
N LEU A 65 -13.57 12.31 8.21
CA LEU A 65 -14.45 11.58 7.30
C LEU A 65 -15.31 10.55 8.04
N SER A 66 -14.79 9.86 9.04
CA SER A 66 -15.59 8.94 9.87
C SER A 66 -16.78 9.65 10.53
N SER A 67 -16.57 10.90 10.97
CA SER A 67 -17.63 11.72 11.57
C SER A 67 -18.67 12.15 10.53
N GLN A 68 -18.24 12.54 9.33
CA GLN A 68 -19.11 12.91 8.21
C GLN A 68 -19.98 11.72 7.75
N TYR A 69 -19.37 10.56 7.57
CA TYR A 69 -20.04 9.34 7.09
C TYR A 69 -20.71 8.53 8.22
N LYS A 70 -20.63 9.01 9.47
CA LYS A 70 -21.21 8.37 10.66
C LYS A 70 -20.76 6.91 10.85
N LYS A 71 -19.50 6.65 10.55
CA LYS A 71 -18.84 5.35 10.75
C LYS A 71 -17.91 5.43 11.96
N TYR A 72 -17.79 4.36 12.73
CA TYR A 72 -16.89 4.35 13.87
C TYR A 72 -15.44 4.11 13.39
N PRO A 73 -14.49 5.03 13.64
CA PRO A 73 -13.10 4.84 13.26
C PRO A 73 -12.38 3.98 14.29
N LEU A 74 -11.63 2.98 13.81
CA LEU A 74 -10.65 2.24 14.61
C LEU A 74 -9.24 2.70 14.19
N PHE A 75 -8.51 3.34 15.10
CA PHE A 75 -7.16 3.84 14.81
C PHE A 75 -6.12 2.77 15.06
N ASN A 76 -5.41 2.37 14.00
CA ASN A 76 -4.38 1.35 14.06
C ASN A 76 -3.10 1.80 13.34
N ILE A 77 -2.09 0.94 13.37
CA ILE A 77 -0.81 1.08 12.67
C ILE A 77 -0.26 -0.31 12.35
N GLU A 78 0.43 -0.46 11.23
CA GLU A 78 1.06 -1.72 10.81
C GLU A 78 2.58 -1.65 10.76
N PHE A 79 3.23 -2.76 11.08
CA PHE A 79 4.66 -2.94 11.04
C PHE A 79 5.04 -4.21 10.29
N ILE A 80 6.21 -4.18 9.65
CA ILE A 80 6.86 -5.35 9.07
C ILE A 80 8.10 -5.64 9.91
N GLY A 81 8.22 -6.87 10.38
CA GLY A 81 9.38 -7.38 11.09
C GLY A 81 10.05 -8.53 10.34
N LEU A 82 11.26 -8.86 10.78
CA LEU A 82 12.04 -10.01 10.33
C LEU A 82 12.54 -10.80 11.54
N ILE A 83 12.26 -12.10 11.56
CA ILE A 83 12.84 -13.05 12.51
C ILE A 83 13.95 -13.79 11.76
N GLU A 84 15.21 -13.38 12.00
CA GLU A 84 16.38 -13.85 11.25
C GLU A 84 16.56 -15.37 11.32
N ASP A 85 16.41 -15.97 12.51
CA ASP A 85 16.49 -17.42 12.70
C ASP A 85 15.46 -18.17 11.83
N PHE A 86 14.26 -17.60 11.69
CA PHE A 86 13.20 -18.21 10.88
C PHE A 86 13.50 -18.04 9.40
N GLN A 87 14.06 -16.90 9.00
CA GLN A 87 14.51 -16.68 7.63
C GLN A 87 15.57 -17.72 7.25
N GLN A 88 16.59 -17.92 8.09
CA GLN A 88 17.67 -18.88 7.85
C GLN A 88 17.16 -20.32 7.76
N ARG A 89 16.13 -20.66 8.54
CA ARG A 89 15.51 -21.99 8.57
C ARG A 89 14.39 -22.17 7.55
N GLY A 90 14.10 -21.17 6.72
CA GLY A 90 13.01 -21.23 5.74
C GLY A 90 11.60 -21.26 6.35
N ILE A 91 11.45 -20.89 7.62
CA ILE A 91 10.18 -20.89 8.36
C ILE A 91 9.37 -19.65 8.02
N ARG A 92 8.11 -19.84 7.65
CA ARG A 92 7.15 -18.76 7.36
C ARG A 92 6.33 -18.44 8.62
N VAL A 93 5.94 -17.17 8.77
CA VAL A 93 5.09 -16.71 9.88
C VAL A 93 3.70 -16.39 9.33
N ASN A 94 3.39 -15.13 9.10
CA ASN A 94 2.14 -14.69 8.48
C ASN A 94 2.34 -14.01 7.11
N ASP A 95 3.59 -13.86 6.66
CA ASP A 95 3.88 -13.69 5.24
C ASP A 95 3.99 -15.08 4.57
N PRO A 96 3.06 -15.45 3.68
CA PRO A 96 3.05 -16.77 3.07
C PRO A 96 4.19 -16.98 2.06
N ASN A 97 4.89 -15.93 1.64
CA ASN A 97 5.90 -15.98 0.57
C ASN A 97 7.33 -15.74 1.07
N ASN A 98 7.51 -15.06 2.21
CA ASN A 98 8.82 -14.62 2.69
C ASN A 98 9.16 -15.26 4.06
N PRO A 99 10.08 -16.25 4.11
CA PRO A 99 10.55 -16.81 5.38
C PRO A 99 11.05 -15.74 6.36
N GLY A 100 10.73 -15.91 7.64
CA GLY A 100 11.06 -15.00 8.74
C GLY A 100 10.32 -13.66 8.72
N ARG A 101 9.69 -13.25 7.62
CA ARG A 101 8.94 -11.99 7.56
C ARG A 101 7.63 -12.12 8.33
N MET A 102 7.36 -11.11 9.15
CA MET A 102 6.10 -11.00 9.88
C MET A 102 5.47 -9.62 9.72
N TYR A 103 4.16 -9.58 9.76
CA TYR A 103 3.35 -8.36 9.84
C TYR A 103 2.67 -8.32 11.19
N PHE A 104 2.73 -7.20 11.89
CA PHE A 104 2.02 -7.04 13.15
C PHE A 104 1.42 -5.64 13.27
N CYS A 105 0.34 -5.52 14.04
CA CYS A 105 -0.44 -4.30 14.10
C CYS A 105 -0.59 -3.83 15.55
N GLY A 106 -0.48 -2.52 15.77
CA GLY A 106 -1.07 -1.88 16.93
C GLY A 106 -2.53 -1.59 16.65
N LYS A 107 -3.47 -2.16 17.42
CA LYS A 107 -4.91 -1.96 17.25
C LYS A 107 -5.51 -1.13 18.38
N GLY A 108 -6.51 -0.30 18.08
CA GLY A 108 -7.25 0.45 19.11
C GLY A 108 -6.45 1.59 19.74
N LEU A 109 -5.61 2.26 18.95
CA LEU A 109 -4.80 3.38 19.39
C LEU A 109 -5.67 4.56 19.81
N ARG A 110 -5.17 5.32 20.80
CA ARG A 110 -5.75 6.60 21.18
C ARG A 110 -5.67 7.59 20.02
N TYR A 111 -6.73 8.38 19.85
CA TYR A 111 -6.74 9.56 18.99
C TYR A 111 -6.94 10.84 19.83
N PRO A 112 -6.13 11.90 19.64
CA PRO A 112 -4.95 11.97 18.78
C PRO A 112 -3.85 10.99 19.19
N PHE A 113 -3.10 10.47 18.21
CA PHE A 113 -2.01 9.53 18.45
C PHE A 113 -0.81 10.22 19.06
N THR A 114 -0.29 9.68 20.15
CA THR A 114 0.93 10.15 20.83
C THR A 114 1.77 8.96 21.29
N VAL A 115 3.09 9.16 21.33
CA VAL A 115 4.08 8.19 21.84
C VAL A 115 5.21 8.96 22.54
N SER A 116 6.07 8.26 23.28
CA SER A 116 7.28 8.86 23.87
C SER A 116 8.22 9.41 22.77
N PRO A 117 9.10 10.38 23.09
CA PRO A 117 10.11 10.86 22.15
C PRO A 117 10.98 9.75 21.54
N GLU A 118 11.35 8.75 22.35
CA GLU A 118 12.12 7.58 21.90
C GLU A 118 11.38 6.76 20.84
N ASN A 119 10.10 6.44 21.09
CA ASN A 119 9.27 5.72 20.12
C ASN A 119 8.98 6.57 18.88
N ARG A 120 8.99 7.91 18.99
CA ARG A 120 8.87 8.80 17.84
C ARG A 120 10.07 8.66 16.92
N LEU A 121 11.28 8.72 17.49
CA LEU A 121 12.53 8.52 16.74
C LEU A 121 12.58 7.15 16.08
N LEU A 122 12.12 6.09 16.76
CA LEU A 122 12.05 4.76 16.19
C LEU A 122 11.07 4.68 14.99
N LEU A 123 9.92 5.32 15.08
CA LEU A 123 8.97 5.37 13.96
C LEU A 123 9.53 6.14 12.77
N ASP A 124 10.21 7.25 13.05
CA ASP A 124 10.82 8.09 12.01
C ASP A 124 11.96 7.33 11.31
N SER A 125 12.79 6.58 12.05
CA SER A 125 13.85 5.76 11.46
C SER A 125 13.31 4.61 10.60
N LEU A 126 12.21 3.96 11.00
CA LEU A 126 11.54 2.94 10.17
C LEU A 126 11.07 3.52 8.83
N ILE A 127 10.59 4.76 8.83
CA ILE A 127 10.16 5.46 7.62
C ILE A 127 11.35 5.80 6.73
N GLU A 128 12.44 6.31 7.33
CA GLU A 128 13.68 6.63 6.62
C GLU A 128 14.28 5.40 5.94
N GLU A 129 14.45 4.30 6.68
CA GLU A 129 14.98 3.05 6.13
C GLU A 129 14.07 2.47 5.04
N SER A 130 12.75 2.55 5.23
CA SER A 130 11.79 2.16 4.19
C SER A 130 11.95 2.99 2.90
N HIS A 131 12.20 4.30 3.01
CA HIS A 131 12.43 5.14 1.84
C HIS A 131 13.78 4.87 1.18
N LEU A 132 14.85 4.68 1.97
CA LEU A 132 16.17 4.32 1.45
C LEU A 132 16.14 3.03 0.64
N GLN A 133 15.40 2.02 1.11
CA GLN A 133 15.20 0.79 0.37
C GLN A 133 14.54 1.05 -0.98
N VAL A 134 13.42 1.78 -1.01
CA VAL A 134 12.69 2.04 -2.25
C VAL A 134 13.47 2.96 -3.18
N GLN A 135 14.27 3.88 -2.65
CA GLN A 135 15.19 4.70 -3.42
C GLN A 135 16.20 3.83 -4.18
N LYS A 136 16.87 2.88 -3.51
CA LYS A 136 17.78 1.92 -4.16
C LYS A 136 17.08 1.08 -5.22
N MET A 137 15.85 0.65 -4.96
CA MET A 137 15.04 -0.07 -5.95
C MET A 137 14.70 0.81 -7.16
N THR A 138 14.40 2.10 -6.92
CA THR A 138 14.10 3.08 -7.97
C THR A 138 15.31 3.34 -8.86
N GLU A 139 16.51 3.50 -8.27
CA GLU A 139 17.77 3.66 -9.01
C GLU A 139 18.07 2.44 -9.88
N ASN A 140 17.83 1.23 -9.36
CA ASN A 140 17.97 0.00 -10.13
C ASN A 140 16.97 -0.09 -11.28
N ALA A 141 15.69 0.19 -11.02
CA ALA A 141 14.66 0.21 -12.04
C ALA A 141 14.93 1.26 -13.13
N ALA A 142 15.39 2.45 -12.74
CA ALA A 142 15.74 3.52 -13.68
C ALA A 142 16.85 3.10 -14.63
N ARG A 143 17.90 2.44 -14.13
CA ARG A 143 18.98 1.91 -14.97
C ARG A 143 18.49 0.88 -15.99
N LEU A 144 17.63 -0.04 -15.55
CA LEU A 144 17.05 -1.07 -16.41
C LEU A 144 16.14 -0.44 -17.48
N LEU A 145 15.30 0.52 -17.11
CA LEU A 145 14.42 1.22 -18.05
C LEU A 145 15.21 2.05 -19.07
N ALA A 146 16.26 2.76 -18.64
CA ALA A 146 17.11 3.56 -19.51
C ALA A 146 17.87 2.71 -20.54
N ALA A 147 18.18 1.44 -20.22
CA ALA A 147 18.75 0.49 -21.17
C ALA A 147 17.77 0.06 -22.26
N ILE A 148 16.46 0.12 -22.00
CA ILE A 148 15.40 -0.18 -22.98
C ILE A 148 15.07 1.09 -23.80
N ASN A 149 14.89 2.21 -23.12
CA ASN A 149 14.65 3.51 -23.75
C ASN A 149 15.22 4.64 -22.87
N LYS A 150 16.21 5.37 -23.42
CA LYS A 150 16.93 6.45 -22.73
C LYS A 150 16.04 7.66 -22.39
N ASP A 151 14.89 7.79 -23.03
CA ASP A 151 13.93 8.87 -22.76
C ASP A 151 13.10 8.61 -21.50
N ILE A 152 13.16 7.41 -20.93
CA ILE A 152 12.46 7.09 -19.68
C ILE A 152 13.29 7.60 -18.50
N VAL A 153 12.75 8.62 -17.81
CA VAL A 153 13.35 9.19 -16.60
C VAL A 153 12.54 8.77 -15.38
N LEU A 154 13.19 8.08 -14.44
CA LEU A 154 12.59 7.64 -13.18
C LEU A 154 13.50 8.03 -12.02
N THR A 155 12.99 8.84 -11.09
CA THR A 155 13.69 9.24 -9.86
C THR A 155 12.81 9.02 -8.64
N PHE A 156 13.41 8.89 -7.46
CA PHE A 156 12.64 8.73 -6.22
C PHE A 156 11.75 9.95 -5.92
N SER A 157 12.24 11.17 -6.19
CA SER A 157 11.41 12.39 -6.02
C SER A 157 10.20 12.36 -6.94
N TRP A 158 10.41 12.09 -8.23
CA TRP A 158 9.30 12.00 -9.18
C TRP A 158 8.30 10.91 -8.79
N LEU A 159 8.79 9.74 -8.35
CA LEU A 159 7.93 8.67 -7.87
C LEU A 159 7.08 9.12 -6.67
N LYS A 160 7.69 9.79 -5.70
CA LYS A 160 7.00 10.34 -4.53
C LYS A 160 5.93 11.34 -4.95
N ASP A 161 6.28 12.32 -5.78
CA ASP A 161 5.42 13.44 -6.16
C ASP A 161 4.21 12.99 -7.01
N ASN A 162 4.34 11.91 -7.77
CA ASN A 162 3.30 11.44 -8.69
C ASN A 162 2.46 10.27 -8.16
N TYR A 163 2.98 9.47 -7.22
CA TYR A 163 2.35 8.20 -6.82
C TYR A 163 2.10 8.02 -5.33
N ALA A 164 2.64 8.89 -4.46
CA ALA A 164 2.53 8.71 -3.01
C ALA A 164 2.06 9.99 -2.32
N THR A 165 1.21 9.85 -1.29
CA THR A 165 0.84 11.00 -0.44
C THR A 165 1.88 11.25 0.65
N TYR A 166 2.47 10.19 1.20
CA TYR A 166 3.47 10.32 2.25
C TYR A 166 4.58 9.27 2.15
N LEU A 167 4.26 7.98 2.36
CA LEU A 167 5.25 6.91 2.20
C LEU A 167 5.35 6.42 0.77
N VAL A 168 6.58 6.23 0.31
CA VAL A 168 6.85 5.53 -0.95
C VAL A 168 7.11 4.05 -0.64
N ARG A 169 6.47 3.17 -1.40
CA ARG A 169 6.51 1.71 -1.24
C ARG A 169 6.77 1.05 -2.59
N GLU A 170 7.18 -0.21 -2.57
CA GLU A 170 7.52 -0.99 -3.77
C GLU A 170 6.35 -1.07 -4.78
N ARG A 171 5.11 -1.03 -4.27
CA ARG A 171 3.91 -1.03 -5.12
C ARG A 171 3.71 0.28 -5.88
N HIS A 172 4.14 1.42 -5.33
CA HIS A 172 4.15 2.68 -6.06
C HIS A 172 5.16 2.61 -7.21
N LEU A 173 6.36 2.10 -6.94
CA LEU A 173 7.38 1.88 -7.97
C LEU A 173 6.88 0.93 -9.07
N ALA A 174 6.22 -0.18 -8.71
CA ALA A 174 5.66 -1.10 -9.69
C ALA A 174 4.59 -0.44 -10.58
N LYS A 175 3.71 0.39 -10.00
CA LYS A 175 2.71 1.15 -10.76
C LYS A 175 3.37 2.15 -11.70
N ALA A 176 4.36 2.90 -11.22
CA ALA A 176 5.12 3.85 -12.02
C ALA A 176 5.84 3.19 -13.20
N ILE A 177 6.51 2.06 -12.99
CA ILE A 177 7.17 1.30 -14.06
C ILE A 177 6.17 0.91 -15.14
N LYS A 178 5.00 0.39 -14.75
CA LYS A 178 3.93 0.05 -15.68
C LYS A 178 3.53 1.27 -16.51
N ASP A 179 3.19 2.38 -15.84
CA ASP A 179 2.69 3.58 -16.52
C ASP A 179 3.74 4.17 -17.48
N LEU A 180 5.01 4.19 -17.09
CA LEU A 180 6.12 4.62 -17.96
C LEU A 180 6.24 3.73 -19.21
N VAL A 181 6.14 2.41 -19.07
CA VAL A 181 6.15 1.50 -20.23
C VAL A 181 4.95 1.78 -21.15
N LEU A 182 3.76 1.95 -20.60
CA LEU A 182 2.56 2.25 -21.40
C LEU A 182 2.63 3.63 -22.09
N GLN A 183 3.27 4.60 -21.47
CA GLN A 183 3.46 5.94 -22.01
C GLN A 183 4.44 5.94 -23.18
N HIS A 184 5.59 5.29 -23.03
CA HIS A 184 6.70 5.33 -24.01
C HIS A 184 6.57 4.29 -25.13
N PHE A 185 5.92 3.14 -24.90
CA PHE A 185 5.75 2.10 -25.91
C PHE A 185 4.29 2.02 -26.37
N LYS A 186 4.06 2.29 -27.66
CA LYS A 186 2.71 2.24 -28.25
C LYS A 186 2.40 0.84 -28.79
N GLY A 187 1.22 0.34 -28.46
CA GLY A 187 0.70 -0.93 -28.94
C GLY A 187 1.09 -2.12 -28.05
N PRO A 188 0.22 -3.15 -27.94
CA PRO A 188 0.41 -4.25 -26.98
C PRO A 188 1.69 -5.05 -27.19
N GLN A 189 2.13 -5.22 -28.44
CA GLN A 189 3.34 -5.98 -28.79
C GLN A 189 4.61 -5.28 -28.28
N ASN A 190 4.71 -3.96 -28.49
CA ASN A 190 5.87 -3.18 -28.04
C ASN A 190 5.92 -3.07 -26.51
N GLN A 191 4.76 -2.92 -25.87
CA GLN A 191 4.66 -2.92 -24.41
C GLN A 191 5.09 -4.26 -23.82
N LYS A 192 4.64 -5.38 -24.42
CA LYS A 192 5.07 -6.72 -24.01
C LYS A 192 6.57 -6.89 -24.18
N ALA A 193 7.14 -6.51 -25.33
CA ALA A 193 8.58 -6.61 -25.59
C ALA A 193 9.40 -5.81 -24.56
N ALA A 194 8.95 -4.61 -24.19
CA ALA A 194 9.61 -3.81 -23.15
C ALA A 194 9.56 -4.51 -21.78
N PHE A 195 8.43 -5.11 -21.40
CA PHE A 195 8.35 -5.89 -20.17
C PHE A 195 9.21 -7.15 -20.22
N ASP A 196 9.18 -7.91 -21.31
CA ASP A 196 10.01 -9.11 -21.47
C ASP A 196 11.49 -8.77 -21.31
N GLN A 197 11.94 -7.63 -21.85
CA GLN A 197 13.31 -7.16 -21.68
C GLN A 197 13.59 -6.73 -20.22
N LEU A 198 12.67 -6.00 -19.59
CA LEU A 198 12.82 -5.54 -18.20
C LEU A 198 12.91 -6.71 -17.20
N PHE A 199 12.24 -7.82 -17.48
CA PHE A 199 12.20 -9.01 -16.63
C PHE A 199 13.14 -10.13 -17.09
N GLU A 200 14.05 -9.84 -18.03
CA GLU A 200 15.03 -10.81 -18.57
C GLU A 200 14.37 -12.09 -19.09
N GLY A 201 13.20 -11.96 -19.73
CA GLY A 201 12.42 -13.08 -20.26
C GLY A 201 11.71 -13.94 -19.21
N LYS A 202 11.76 -13.58 -17.91
CA LYS A 202 10.93 -14.23 -16.90
C LYS A 202 9.47 -13.95 -17.19
N ALA A 203 8.64 -15.01 -17.15
CA ALA A 203 7.22 -14.88 -17.38
C ALA A 203 6.60 -13.85 -16.42
N LEU A 204 5.82 -12.92 -16.99
CA LEU A 204 5.03 -11.99 -16.21
C LEU A 204 4.08 -12.77 -15.30
N CYS A 205 4.10 -12.47 -14.01
CA CYS A 205 3.10 -13.01 -13.09
C CYS A 205 1.69 -12.62 -13.62
N PRO A 206 0.70 -13.53 -13.62
CA PRO A 206 -0.65 -13.25 -14.12
C PRO A 206 -1.28 -11.99 -13.51
N ILE A 207 -0.89 -11.61 -12.28
CA ILE A 207 -1.34 -10.39 -11.60
C ILE A 207 -0.93 -9.12 -12.37
N LEU A 208 0.25 -9.10 -13.01
CA LEU A 208 0.65 -7.98 -13.87
C LEU A 208 -0.18 -7.92 -15.16
N MET A 209 -0.72 -9.06 -15.63
CA MET A 209 -1.66 -9.10 -16.76
C MET A 209 -3.04 -8.53 -16.41
N ILE A 210 -3.45 -8.53 -15.14
CA ILE A 210 -4.72 -7.92 -14.70
C ILE A 210 -4.67 -6.38 -14.81
N LEU A 211 -3.47 -5.81 -14.71
CA LEU A 211 -3.25 -4.37 -14.82
C LEU A 211 -3.15 -3.86 -16.26
N LEU A 212 -3.10 -4.76 -17.25
CA LEU A 212 -3.25 -4.42 -18.66
C LEU A 212 -4.76 -4.31 -19.00
N PRO A 213 -5.17 -3.38 -19.89
CA PRO A 213 -6.56 -3.26 -20.29
C PRO A 213 -7.10 -4.62 -20.78
N LEU A 214 -8.35 -4.94 -20.46
CA LEU A 214 -9.00 -6.25 -20.75
C LEU A 214 -8.78 -6.77 -22.19
N LYS A 215 -8.59 -5.87 -23.17
CA LYS A 215 -8.34 -6.20 -24.58
C LYS A 215 -6.95 -6.78 -24.89
N THR A 216 -6.00 -6.77 -23.94
CA THR A 216 -4.63 -7.28 -24.15
C THR A 216 -4.28 -8.49 -23.28
N ARG A 217 -5.29 -9.09 -22.63
CA ARG A 217 -5.15 -10.40 -21.98
C ARG A 217 -4.95 -11.45 -23.06
N PHE A 218 -3.69 -11.78 -23.35
CA PHE A 218 -3.36 -12.95 -24.18
C PHE A 218 -3.95 -14.19 -23.50
N ALA A 219 -4.73 -14.96 -24.26
CA ALA A 219 -5.27 -16.23 -23.80
C ALA A 219 -4.12 -17.14 -23.34
N PRO A 220 -4.20 -17.73 -22.14
CA PRO A 220 -3.19 -18.67 -21.69
C PRO A 220 -3.38 -19.99 -22.44
N ASN A 221 -2.54 -20.23 -23.44
CA ASN A 221 -2.10 -21.58 -23.76
C ASN A 221 -0.72 -21.76 -23.12
N CYS A 222 -0.73 -22.11 -21.83
CA CYS A 222 0.29 -22.83 -21.06
C CYS A 222 -0.31 -23.13 -19.68
#